data_AF-A0A157KWH9-F1
#
_entry.id   AF-A0A157KWH9-F1
#
_cell.length_a   1.000
_cell.length_b   1.000
_cell.length_c   1.000
_cell.angle_alpha   90.00
_cell.angle_beta   90.00
_cell.angle_gamma   90.00
#
_symmetry.space_group_name_H-M   'P 1'
#
loop_
_entity.id
_entity.type
_entity.pdbx_description
1 polymer ?
#
loop_
_entity_poly.entity_id
_entity_poly.type
_entity_poly.pdbx_seq_one_letter_code
_entity_poly.pdbx_strand_id
1 'polypeptide(L)'
;MHFAFFGMTEILAKKAAEKAWQKHVTAMPPQERQHVTEADESAWVSLKTAVILQKAKPVQLSAPFSTPHFAQDFMTLAGRAGRTSRLRIMVRGELHDKSGALRISKRTKRPIIGWIPY
;
A
#
# COMPACT_ATOMS: atom_id res chain seq x y z
N MET A 1 1.12 -18.33 14.60
CA MET A 1 0.42 -17.21 13.97
C MET A 1 1.41 -16.47 13.08
N HIS A 2 0.94 -15.82 12.00
CA HIS A 2 1.80 -15.06 11.11
C HIS A 2 1.47 -13.58 11.23
N PHE A 3 2.49 -12.74 11.37
CA PHE A 3 2.40 -11.28 11.46
C PHE A 3 2.96 -10.66 10.20
N ALA A 4 2.44 -9.53 9.75
CA ALA A 4 3.01 -8.81 8.62
C ALA A 4 2.86 -7.31 8.82
N PHE A 5 3.82 -6.58 8.28
CA PHE A 5 3.82 -5.14 8.33
C PHE A 5 3.08 -4.57 7.11
N PHE A 6 2.08 -3.74 7.36
CA PHE A 6 1.31 -3.06 6.34
C PHE A 6 1.49 -1.55 6.44
N GLY A 7 1.52 -0.88 5.30
CA GLY A 7 1.66 0.58 5.26
C GLY A 7 1.77 1.13 3.86
N MET A 8 2.13 2.40 3.79
CA MET A 8 2.54 3.06 2.55
C MET A 8 3.82 3.84 2.83
N THR A 9 4.84 3.65 1.99
CA THR A 9 6.10 4.38 2.07
C THR A 9 6.22 5.34 0.90
N GLU A 10 6.99 6.41 1.06
CA GLU A 10 7.24 7.38 -0.02
C GLU A 10 7.86 6.73 -1.26
N ILE A 11 8.76 5.77 -1.09
CA ILE A 11 9.39 5.03 -2.21
C ILE A 11 8.33 4.29 -3.03
N LEU A 12 7.40 3.59 -2.36
CA LEU A 12 6.32 2.89 -3.06
C LEU A 12 5.30 3.85 -3.67
N ALA A 13 5.00 4.95 -2.97
CA ALA A 13 4.12 5.97 -3.48
C ALA A 13 4.69 6.64 -4.75
N LYS A 14 6.00 6.91 -4.77
CA LYS A 14 6.71 7.45 -5.92
C LYS A 14 6.69 6.49 -7.11
N LYS A 15 7.04 5.22 -6.89
CA LYS A 15 6.95 4.20 -7.95
C LYS A 15 5.53 4.05 -8.52
N ALA A 16 4.51 4.13 -7.65
CA ALA A 16 3.12 4.08 -8.09
C ALA A 16 2.71 5.34 -8.88
N ALA A 17 3.22 6.51 -8.49
CA ALA A 17 3.06 7.75 -9.23
C ALA A 17 3.73 7.67 -10.61
N GLU A 18 4.99 7.28 -10.70
CA GLU A 18 5.73 7.10 -11.97
C GLU A 18 4.98 6.15 -12.92
N LYS A 19 4.49 5.01 -12.42
CA LYS A 19 3.68 4.09 -13.23
C LYS A 19 2.37 4.72 -13.71
N ALA A 20 1.73 5.54 -12.88
CA ALA A 20 0.50 6.24 -13.25
C ALA A 20 0.78 7.33 -14.29
N TRP A 21 1.93 8.00 -14.21
CA TRP A 21 2.40 8.98 -15.20
C TRP A 21 2.63 8.33 -16.56
N GLN A 22 3.38 7.21 -16.60
CA GLN A 22 3.62 6.48 -17.85
C GLN A 22 2.32 6.06 -18.54
N LYS A 23 1.33 5.59 -17.75
CA LYS A 23 0.01 5.26 -18.27
C LYS A 23 -0.72 6.50 -18.81
N HIS A 24 -0.60 7.63 -18.13
CA HIS A 24 -1.20 8.89 -18.54
C HIS A 24 -0.62 9.38 -19.87
N VAL A 25 0.71 9.43 -20.00
CA VAL A 25 1.41 9.83 -21.23
C VAL A 25 1.08 8.88 -22.38
N THR A 26 1.04 7.57 -22.12
CA THR A 26 0.71 6.57 -23.16
C THR A 26 -0.75 6.67 -23.63
N ALA A 27 -1.65 7.21 -22.81
CA ALA A 27 -3.04 7.45 -23.18
C ALA A 27 -3.26 8.79 -23.92
N MET A 28 -2.32 9.74 -23.84
CA MET A 28 -2.45 11.04 -24.51
C MET A 28 -2.35 10.93 -26.03
N PRO A 29 -2.99 11.81 -26.80
CA PRO A 29 -2.75 11.97 -28.23
C PRO A 29 -1.28 12.32 -28.54
N PRO A 30 -0.72 11.89 -29.67
CA PRO A 30 0.68 12.16 -30.02
C PRO A 30 1.07 13.64 -30.05
N GLN A 31 0.12 14.53 -30.41
CA GLN A 31 0.34 15.98 -30.45
C GLN A 31 0.55 16.56 -29.05
N GLU A 32 -0.22 16.12 -28.07
CA GLU A 32 -0.12 16.58 -26.68
C GLU A 32 1.16 16.05 -26.00
N ARG A 33 1.60 14.84 -26.34
CA ARG A 33 2.84 14.26 -25.79
C ARG A 33 4.09 15.07 -26.11
N GLN A 34 4.12 15.77 -27.25
CA GLN A 34 5.28 16.56 -27.66
C GLN A 34 5.50 17.80 -26.79
N HIS A 35 4.46 18.24 -26.07
CA HIS A 35 4.53 19.39 -25.17
C HIS A 35 4.84 19.01 -23.72
N VAL A 36 4.91 17.72 -23.40
CA VAL A 36 5.20 17.25 -22.04
C VAL A 36 6.69 17.38 -21.77
N THR A 37 7.05 18.20 -20.79
CA THR A 37 8.46 18.37 -20.37
C THR A 37 8.80 17.49 -19.17
N GLU A 38 10.10 17.32 -18.92
CA GLU A 38 10.59 16.63 -17.71
C GLU A 38 10.20 17.38 -16.42
N ALA A 39 10.08 18.71 -16.49
CA ALA A 39 9.60 19.51 -15.38
C ALA A 39 8.14 19.17 -15.02
N ASP A 40 7.28 19.00 -16.03
CA ASP A 40 5.88 18.60 -15.83
C ASP A 40 5.77 17.21 -15.21
N GLU A 41 6.60 16.27 -15.68
CA GLU A 41 6.68 14.94 -15.09
C GLU A 41 7.07 15.00 -13.61
N SER A 42 8.14 15.72 -13.28
CA SER A 42 8.63 15.81 -11.90
C SER A 42 7.60 16.43 -10.96
N ALA A 43 6.91 17.50 -11.40
CA ALA A 43 5.87 18.17 -10.63
C ALA A 43 4.65 17.26 -10.44
N TRP A 44 4.21 16.58 -11.50
CA TRP A 44 3.09 15.66 -11.44
C TRP A 44 3.37 14.46 -10.53
N VAL A 45 4.55 13.84 -10.67
CA VAL A 45 4.97 12.70 -9.85
C VAL A 45 5.06 13.11 -8.39
N SER A 46 5.61 14.28 -8.07
CA SER A 46 5.69 14.79 -6.69
C SER A 46 4.30 14.97 -6.06
N LEU A 47 3.39 15.67 -6.75
CA LEU A 47 2.01 15.87 -6.29
C LEU A 47 1.27 14.54 -6.13
N LYS A 48 1.39 13.65 -7.11
CA LYS A 48 0.74 12.34 -7.08
C LYS A 48 1.30 11.46 -5.97
N THR A 49 2.60 11.51 -5.71
CA THR A 49 3.26 10.80 -4.62
C THR A 49 2.67 11.24 -3.27
N ALA A 50 2.52 12.53 -3.03
CA ALA A 50 1.90 13.05 -1.82
C ALA A 50 0.46 12.55 -1.65
N VAL A 51 -0.35 12.57 -2.72
CA VAL A 51 -1.73 12.07 -2.71
C VAL A 51 -1.78 10.56 -2.43
N ILE A 52 -0.92 9.76 -3.07
CA ILE A 52 -0.86 8.32 -2.86
C ILE A 52 -0.46 8.00 -1.43
N LEU A 53 0.57 8.67 -0.91
CA LEU A 53 1.01 8.50 0.47
C LEU A 53 -0.14 8.77 1.47
N GLN A 54 -0.92 9.82 1.23
CA GLN A 54 -2.05 10.19 2.10
C GLN A 54 -3.30 9.32 1.94
N LYS A 55 -3.65 8.88 0.73
CA LYS A 55 -4.96 8.26 0.44
C LYS A 55 -4.91 6.79 0.05
N ALA A 56 -3.81 6.28 -0.49
CA ALA A 56 -3.76 4.91 -1.01
C ALA A 56 -3.94 3.84 0.07
N LYS A 57 -4.48 2.68 -0.31
CA LYS A 57 -4.69 1.57 0.62
C LYS A 57 -3.34 1.02 1.10
N PRO A 58 -3.14 0.78 2.41
CA PRO A 58 -1.93 0.17 2.92
C PRO A 58 -1.70 -1.20 2.27
N VAL A 59 -0.46 -1.44 1.83
CA VAL A 59 -0.02 -2.70 1.22
C VAL A 59 0.88 -3.45 2.19
N GLN A 60 1.04 -4.75 1.97
CA GLN A 60 2.02 -5.55 2.70
C GLN A 60 3.43 -5.11 2.29
N LEU A 61 4.23 -4.66 3.25
CA LEU A 61 5.58 -4.15 3.05
C LEU A 61 6.66 -5.19 3.34
N SER A 62 6.35 -6.19 4.17
CA SER A 62 7.28 -7.24 4.60
C SER A 62 6.77 -8.63 4.25
N ALA A 63 7.67 -9.61 4.26
CA ALA A 63 7.26 -11.01 4.36
C ALA A 63 6.54 -11.27 5.70
N PRO A 64 5.75 -12.35 5.81
CA PRO A 64 5.16 -12.76 7.08
C PRO A 64 6.24 -13.19 8.10
N PHE A 65 6.16 -12.65 9.31
CA PHE A 65 6.98 -12.99 10.45
C PHE A 65 6.27 -13.98 11.37
N SER A 66 7.05 -14.78 12.11
CA SER A 66 6.54 -15.71 13.12
C SER A 66 6.23 -15.03 14.46
N THR A 67 6.84 -13.88 14.74
CA THR A 67 6.68 -13.15 16.00
C THR A 67 6.27 -11.69 15.74
N PRO A 68 5.49 -11.07 16.65
CA PRO A 68 5.07 -9.68 16.51
C PRO A 68 6.22 -8.69 16.75
N HIS A 69 7.23 -9.08 17.55
CA HIS A 69 8.37 -8.22 17.88
C HIS A 69 9.15 -7.81 16.63
N PHE A 70 9.46 -8.75 15.73
CA PHE A 70 10.12 -8.42 14.47
C PHE A 70 9.30 -7.49 13.57
N ALA A 71 7.96 -7.61 13.58
CA ALA A 71 7.09 -6.70 12.85
C ALA A 71 7.12 -5.28 13.44
N GLN A 72 7.24 -5.16 14.78
CA GLN A 72 7.37 -3.89 15.49
C GLN A 72 8.73 -3.22 15.23
N ASP A 73 9.81 -3.99 15.24
CA ASP A 73 11.15 -3.49 14.93
C ASP A 73 11.22 -2.98 13.49
N PHE A 74 10.64 -3.75 12.56
CA PHE A 74 10.55 -3.34 11.16
C PHE A 74 9.74 -2.07 10.98
N MET A 75 8.61 -1.93 11.68
CA MET A 75 7.81 -0.70 11.66
C MET A 75 8.63 0.51 12.16
N THR A 76 9.38 0.32 13.23
CA THR A 76 10.23 1.37 13.82
C THR A 76 11.33 1.79 12.85
N LEU A 77 12.01 0.83 12.21
CA LEU A 77 13.01 1.09 11.18
C LEU A 77 12.42 1.80 9.96
N ALA A 78 11.27 1.36 9.48
CA ALA A 78 10.59 1.97 8.34
C ALA A 78 10.15 3.41 8.63
N GLY A 79 9.70 3.69 9.86
CA GLY A 79 9.37 5.05 10.30
C GLY A 79 10.58 5.98 10.35
N ARG A 80 11.78 5.46 10.64
CA ARG A 80 13.04 6.23 10.63
C ARG A 80 13.61 6.43 9.23
N ALA A 81 13.36 5.49 8.32
CA ALA A 81 13.94 5.51 6.97
C ALA A 81 13.34 6.59 6.05
N GLY A 82 12.16 7.12 6.36
CA GLY A 82 11.56 8.19 5.56
C GLY A 82 10.08 8.41 5.82
N ARG A 83 9.41 9.12 4.92
CA ARG A 83 7.98 9.42 5.06
C ARG A 83 7.15 8.16 4.86
N THR A 84 6.34 7.87 5.86
CA THR A 84 5.45 6.71 5.90
C THR A 84 4.04 7.12 6.32
N SER A 85 3.06 6.31 5.96
CA SER A 85 1.65 6.55 6.28
C SER A 85 0.94 5.25 6.61
N ARG A 86 0.07 5.31 7.63
CA ARG A 86 -0.83 4.21 8.03
C ARG A 86 -0.10 2.89 8.27
N LEU A 87 1.03 2.98 8.94
CA LEU A 87 1.81 1.84 9.41
C LEU A 87 1.01 1.06 10.44
N ARG A 88 0.88 -0.25 10.24
CA ARG A 88 0.20 -1.16 11.17
C ARG A 88 0.72 -2.58 11.07
N ILE A 89 0.67 -3.29 12.19
CA ILE A 89 0.90 -4.73 12.22
C ILE A 89 -0.42 -5.42 11.94
N MET A 90 -0.38 -6.43 11.08
CA MET A 90 -1.51 -7.28 10.77
C MET A 90 -1.18 -8.71 11.17
N VAL A 91 -2.16 -9.47 11.63
CA VAL A 91 -2.05 -10.89 11.94
C VAL A 91 -2.99 -11.70 11.04
N ARG A 92 -2.63 -12.94 10.72
CA ARG A 92 -3.55 -13.87 10.05
C ARG A 92 -4.63 -14.32 11.02
N GLY A 93 -5.88 -13.96 10.75
CA GLY A 93 -7.04 -14.29 11.58
C GLY A 93 -8.33 -14.34 10.78
N GLU A 94 -9.42 -14.65 11.46
CA GLU A 94 -10.75 -14.73 10.84
C GLU A 94 -11.27 -13.34 10.48
N LEU A 95 -11.68 -13.18 9.22
CA LEU A 95 -12.26 -11.91 8.77
C LEU A 95 -13.68 -11.78 9.31
N HIS A 96 -13.93 -10.62 9.91
CA HIS A 96 -15.26 -10.20 10.30
C HIS A 96 -15.81 -9.20 9.28
N ASP A 97 -17.13 -9.20 9.11
CA ASP A 97 -17.83 -8.19 8.32
C ASP A 97 -18.03 -6.88 9.11
N LYS A 98 -18.71 -5.90 8.51
CA LYS A 98 -18.95 -4.60 9.14
C LYS A 98 -19.84 -4.68 10.39
N SER A 99 -20.64 -5.73 10.50
CA SER A 99 -21.51 -6.03 11.65
C SER A 99 -20.82 -6.84 12.74
N GLY A 100 -19.55 -7.23 12.53
CA GLY A 100 -18.81 -8.07 13.47
C GLY A 100 -19.13 -9.55 13.36
N ALA A 101 -19.84 -10.01 12.32
CA ALA A 101 -20.08 -11.42 12.07
C ALA A 101 -18.94 -12.03 11.24
N LEU A 102 -18.68 -13.32 11.44
CA LEU A 102 -17.65 -14.05 10.69
C LEU A 102 -17.98 -14.09 9.20
N ARG A 103 -17.01 -13.70 8.38
CA ARG A 103 -17.14 -13.78 6.92
C ARG A 103 -16.92 -15.23 6.49
N ILE A 104 -18.01 -15.92 6.17
CA ILE A 104 -17.97 -17.33 5.73
C ILE A 104 -17.82 -17.43 4.22
N SER A 105 -16.94 -18.30 3.76
CA SER A 105 -16.80 -18.64 2.34
C SER A 105 -18.03 -19.39 1.83
N LYS A 106 -18.66 -18.89 0.77
CA LYS A 106 -19.81 -19.56 0.13
C LYS A 106 -19.45 -20.97 -0.38
N ARG A 107 -18.21 -21.17 -0.83
CA ARG A 107 -17.70 -22.42 -1.40
C ARG A 107 -17.36 -23.47 -0.33
N THR A 108 -16.62 -23.07 0.70
CA THR A 108 -16.06 -24.01 1.69
C THR A 108 -16.84 -24.06 2.99
N LYS A 109 -17.80 -23.14 3.19
CA LYS A 109 -18.60 -22.99 4.42
C LYS A 109 -17.75 -22.80 5.69
N ARG A 110 -16.49 -22.38 5.54
CA ARG A 110 -15.54 -22.10 6.62
C ARG A 110 -15.27 -20.58 6.73
N PRO A 111 -14.85 -20.08 7.90
CA PRO A 111 -14.38 -18.71 8.06
C PRO A 111 -13.27 -18.38 7.07
N ILE A 112 -13.33 -17.19 6.47
CA ILE A 112 -12.28 -16.70 5.57
C ILE A 112 -11.15 -16.15 6.43
N ILE A 113 -9.95 -16.74 6.28
CA ILE A 113 -8.74 -16.26 6.95
C ILE A 113 -8.11 -15.15 6.11
N GLY A 114 -7.95 -13.98 6.72
CA GLY A 114 -7.37 -12.78 6.12
C GLY A 114 -6.36 -12.11 7.03
N TRP A 115 -5.92 -10.92 6.63
CA TRP A 115 -5.13 -10.04 7.47
C TRP A 115 -6.07 -9.15 8.28
N ILE A 116 -5.98 -9.24 9.61
CA ILE A 116 -6.70 -8.38 10.55
C ILE A 116 -5.69 -7.55 11.35
N PRO A 117 -6.06 -6.36 11.87
CA PRO A 117 -5.20 -5.62 12.79
C PRO A 117 -4.77 -6.52 13.96
N TYR A 118 -3.46 -6.54 14.27
CA TYR A 118 -2.93 -7.21 15.45
C TYR A 118 -3.26 -6.40 16.71
#